data_AF-A0A7Y4QBC8-F1
#
_entry.id   AF-A0A7Y4QBC8-F1
#
_cell.length_a   1.000
_cell.length_b   1.000
_cell.length_c   1.000
_cell.angle_alpha   90.00
_cell.angle_beta   90.00
_cell.angle_gamma   90.00
#
_symmetry.space_group_name_H-M   'P 1'
#
loop_
_entity.id
_entity.type
_entity.pdbx_description
1 polymer ?
#
loop_
_entity_poly.entity_id
_entity_poly.type
_entity_poly.pdbx_seq_one_letter_code
_entity_poly.pdbx_strand_id
1 'polypeptide(L)'
;IRNSCKFVVYKDRQQFCNDLKLVYTAINKETALGELMKFKLKWQGKYKYAITSWEENWDNLSNYFDYPLELRKIIYTTNTIENLNRGIRKYTKTKTQFPNENAAAKSIYLSIKNIEDAWKNPITNWGLILHQYLIIFENRCRL
;
A
#
# COMPACT_ATOMS: atom_id res chain seq x y z
N ILE A 1 -5.07 4.24 -0.46
CA ILE A 1 -5.03 4.68 -1.88
C ILE A 1 -6.02 3.91 -2.76
N ARG A 2 -5.83 2.61 -3.03
CA ARG A 2 -6.67 1.84 -3.97
C ARG A 2 -8.17 1.91 -3.66
N ASN A 3 -8.55 1.79 -2.39
CA ASN A 3 -9.97 1.88 -2.00
C ASN A 3 -10.56 3.27 -2.29
N SER A 4 -9.83 4.33 -1.96
CA SER A 4 -10.22 5.71 -2.23
C SER A 4 -10.44 5.96 -3.72
N CYS A 5 -9.55 5.44 -4.59
CA CYS A 5 -9.67 5.61 -6.04
C CYS A 5 -10.85 4.86 -6.68
N LYS A 6 -11.58 3.99 -5.95
CA LYS A 6 -12.81 3.36 -6.47
C LYS A 6 -13.96 4.35 -6.64
N PHE A 7 -13.98 5.39 -5.81
CA PHE A 7 -15.03 6.43 -5.83
C PHE A 7 -14.73 7.57 -6.80
N VAL A 8 -13.53 7.57 -7.41
CA VAL A 8 -13.02 8.68 -8.23
C VAL A 8 -13.12 8.31 -9.70
N VAL A 9 -13.74 9.18 -10.49
CA VAL A 9 -13.87 8.97 -11.93
C VAL A 9 -12.51 9.04 -12.63
N TYR A 10 -12.38 8.38 -13.78
CA TYR A 10 -11.10 8.25 -14.48
C TYR A 10 -10.41 9.59 -14.74
N LYS A 11 -11.15 10.61 -15.17
CA LYS A 11 -10.65 11.95 -15.49
C LYS A 11 -9.92 12.63 -14.31
N ASP A 12 -10.46 12.48 -13.10
CA ASP A 12 -9.93 13.14 -11.91
C ASP A 12 -8.87 12.28 -11.19
N ARG A 13 -8.80 10.99 -11.51
CA ARG A 13 -8.02 10.00 -10.77
C ARG A 13 -6.53 10.30 -10.71
N GLN A 14 -5.94 10.79 -11.81
CA GLN A 14 -4.52 11.14 -11.83
C GLN A 14 -4.21 12.28 -10.86
N GLN A 15 -4.99 13.36 -10.93
CA GLN A 15 -4.79 14.51 -10.06
C GLN A 15 -5.07 14.16 -8.60
N PHE A 16 -6.15 13.41 -8.33
CA PHE A 16 -6.49 12.90 -7.00
C PHE A 16 -5.35 12.07 -6.40
N CYS A 17 -4.75 11.15 -7.16
CA CYS A 17 -3.62 10.35 -6.70
C CYS A 17 -2.37 11.21 -6.42
N ASN A 18 -2.12 12.23 -7.25
CA ASN A 18 -0.97 13.13 -7.06
C ASN A 18 -1.13 13.97 -5.80
N ASP A 19 -2.32 14.50 -5.53
CA ASP A 19 -2.58 15.26 -4.31
C ASP A 19 -2.51 14.34 -3.08
N LEU A 20 -3.07 13.13 -3.17
CA LEU A 20 -3.01 12.14 -2.10
C LEU A 20 -1.57 11.68 -1.81
N LYS A 21 -0.70 11.70 -2.83
CA LYS A 21 0.73 11.39 -2.67
C LYS A 21 1.39 12.35 -1.69
N LEU A 22 1.05 13.63 -1.73
CA LEU A 22 1.61 14.63 -0.81
C LEU A 22 1.31 14.30 0.65
N VAL A 23 0.14 13.73 0.93
CA VAL A 23 -0.23 13.27 2.27
C VAL A 23 0.72 12.18 2.75
N TYR A 24 0.86 11.09 1.98
CA TYR A 24 1.62 9.93 2.49
C TYR A 24 3.13 10.03 2.30
N THR A 25 3.63 10.94 1.45
CA THR A 25 5.06 11.22 1.31
C THR A 25 5.54 12.42 2.11
N ALA A 26 4.69 12.98 2.98
CA ALA A 26 5.06 14.10 3.84
C ALA A 26 6.25 13.76 4.75
N ILE A 27 6.92 14.78 5.28
CA ILE A 27 8.13 14.58 6.09
C ILE A 27 7.76 14.05 7.48
N ASN A 28 6.68 14.57 8.07
CA ASN A 28 6.20 14.22 9.42
C ASN A 28 4.65 14.21 9.47
N LYS A 29 4.09 13.79 10.61
CA LYS A 29 2.64 13.66 10.79
C LYS A 29 1.90 15.00 10.71
N GLU A 30 2.50 16.10 11.17
CA GLU A 30 1.88 17.43 11.14
C GLU A 30 1.75 17.95 9.70
N THR A 31 2.81 17.84 8.92
CA THR A 31 2.80 18.21 7.49
C THR A 31 1.81 17.34 6.72
N ALA A 32 1.76 16.04 7.02
CA ALA A 32 0.79 15.12 6.43
C ALA A 32 -0.66 15.54 6.73
N LEU A 33 -0.95 15.94 7.98
CA LEU A 33 -2.27 16.42 8.38
C LEU A 33 -2.64 17.71 7.63
N GLY A 34 -1.70 18.64 7.49
CA GLY A 34 -1.89 19.86 6.70
C GLY A 34 -2.20 19.57 5.23
N GLU A 35 -1.47 18.63 4.61
CA GLU A 35 -1.74 18.18 3.24
C GLU A 35 -3.08 17.45 3.14
N LEU A 36 -3.48 16.66 4.15
CA LEU A 36 -4.80 16.03 4.19
C LEU A 36 -5.93 17.06 4.24
N MET A 37 -5.76 18.16 4.99
CA MET A 37 -6.74 19.25 5.02
C MET A 37 -6.88 19.93 3.65
N LYS A 38 -5.75 20.22 2.97
CA LYS A 38 -5.78 20.77 1.60
C LYS A 38 -6.46 19.81 0.63
N PHE A 39 -6.12 18.52 0.74
CA PHE A 39 -6.71 17.45 -0.06
C PHE A 39 -8.23 17.37 0.15
N LYS A 40 -8.68 17.42 1.40
CA LYS A 40 -10.09 17.48 1.79
C LYS A 40 -10.79 18.68 1.17
N LEU A 41 -10.26 19.90 1.34
CA LEU A 41 -10.87 21.12 0.79
C LEU A 41 -11.10 21.02 -0.72
N LYS A 42 -10.14 20.44 -1.45
CA LYS A 42 -10.22 20.29 -2.91
C LYS A 42 -11.21 19.22 -3.36
N TRP A 43 -11.26 18.07 -2.69
CA TRP A 43 -11.95 16.87 -3.20
C TRP A 43 -13.24 16.50 -2.46
N GLN A 44 -13.47 17.01 -1.24
CA GLN A 44 -14.62 16.63 -0.40
C GLN A 44 -15.97 16.89 -1.08
N GLY A 45 -16.09 17.98 -1.85
CA GLY A 45 -17.34 18.31 -2.56
C GLY A 45 -17.75 17.27 -3.60
N LYS A 46 -16.78 16.58 -4.23
CA LYS A 46 -17.03 15.56 -5.26
C LYS A 46 -16.96 14.13 -4.72
N TYR A 47 -16.02 13.86 -3.82
CA TYR A 47 -15.64 12.51 -3.39
C TYR A 47 -15.68 12.36 -1.87
N LYS A 48 -16.79 12.76 -1.23
CA LYS A 48 -16.99 12.74 0.23
C LYS A 48 -16.56 11.42 0.88
N TYR A 49 -17.02 10.28 0.37
CA TYR A 49 -16.69 8.96 0.93
C TYR A 49 -15.20 8.63 0.91
N ALA A 50 -14.49 9.07 -0.13
CA ALA A 50 -13.05 8.87 -0.20
C ALA A 50 -12.35 9.68 0.92
N ILE A 51 -12.81 10.90 1.22
CA ILE A 51 -12.24 11.74 2.28
C ILE A 51 -12.60 11.20 3.66
N THR A 52 -13.88 10.92 3.92
CA THR A 52 -14.35 10.43 5.22
C THR A 52 -13.60 9.17 5.65
N SER A 53 -13.35 8.24 4.74
CA SER A 53 -12.55 7.05 5.03
C SER A 53 -11.12 7.35 5.48
N TRP A 54 -10.49 8.44 5.00
CA TRP A 54 -9.15 8.84 5.46
C TRP A 54 -9.20 9.53 6.82
N GLU A 55 -10.23 10.35 7.09
CA GLU A 55 -10.38 11.03 8.38
C GLU A 55 -10.66 10.04 9.51
N GLU A 56 -11.59 9.11 9.30
CA GLU A 56 -11.97 8.09 10.30
C GLU A 56 -10.83 7.12 10.62
N ASN A 57 -9.93 6.89 9.66
CA ASN A 57 -8.82 5.94 9.81
C ASN A 57 -7.47 6.64 9.98
N TRP A 58 -7.45 7.96 10.21
CA TRP A 58 -6.22 8.75 10.20
C TRP A 58 -5.18 8.25 11.19
N ASP A 59 -5.60 7.90 12.41
CA ASP A 59 -4.69 7.41 13.44
C ASP A 59 -3.96 6.15 12.98
N ASN A 60 -4.70 5.17 12.47
CA ASN A 60 -4.11 3.94 11.92
C ASN A 60 -3.24 4.21 10.69
N LEU A 61 -3.68 5.10 9.81
CA LEU A 61 -2.99 5.41 8.55
C LEU A 61 -1.75 6.30 8.76
N SER A 62 -1.59 6.96 9.91
CA SER A 62 -0.47 7.86 10.19
C SER A 62 0.62 7.25 11.07
N ASN A 63 0.39 6.08 11.69
CA ASN A 63 1.39 5.43 12.55
C ASN A 63 2.71 5.12 11.84
N TYR A 64 2.71 4.99 10.51
CA TYR A 64 3.96 4.73 9.79
C TYR A 64 4.91 5.95 9.79
N PHE A 65 4.46 7.15 10.19
CA PHE A 65 5.31 8.33 10.36
C PHE A 65 6.35 8.17 11.48
N ASP A 66 6.16 7.21 12.39
CA ASP A 66 7.13 6.88 13.44
C ASP A 66 8.38 6.18 12.88
N TYR A 67 8.34 5.76 11.60
CA TYR A 67 9.48 5.13 10.93
C TYR A 67 10.29 6.13 10.07
N PRO A 68 11.62 5.91 9.94
CA PRO A 68 12.47 6.60 8.98
C PRO A 68 11.95 6.50 7.55
N LEU A 69 12.31 7.49 6.73
CA LEU A 69 11.82 7.63 5.36
C LEU A 69 12.05 6.37 4.50
N GLU A 70 13.17 5.70 4.71
CA GLU A 70 13.58 4.49 3.99
C GLU A 70 12.60 3.33 4.25
N LEU A 71 12.18 3.15 5.51
CA LEU A 71 11.17 2.16 5.91
C LEU A 71 9.77 2.57 5.44
N ARG A 72 9.43 3.86 5.55
CA ARG A 72 8.14 4.39 5.06
C ARG A 72 7.92 4.09 3.59
N LYS A 73 8.97 4.22 2.77
CA LYS A 73 8.92 3.92 1.34
C LYS A 73 8.51 2.48 1.05
N ILE A 74 9.02 1.51 1.81
CA ILE A 74 8.56 0.12 1.69
C ILE A 74 7.07 0.02 2.04
N ILE A 75 6.63 0.65 3.13
CA ILE A 75 5.25 0.56 3.63
C ILE A 75 4.23 1.14 2.63
N TYR A 76 4.43 2.38 2.15
CA TYR A 76 3.46 3.02 1.27
C TYR A 76 3.55 2.58 -0.20
N THR A 77 4.58 1.81 -0.58
CA THR A 77 4.65 1.29 -1.95
C THR A 77 3.69 0.13 -2.14
N THR A 78 2.60 0.38 -2.86
CA THR A 78 1.59 -0.66 -3.14
C THR A 78 2.05 -1.67 -4.18
N ASN A 79 3.17 -1.43 -4.89
CA ASN A 79 3.61 -2.23 -6.03
C ASN A 79 3.77 -3.73 -5.70
N THR A 80 4.32 -4.07 -4.53
CA THR A 80 4.54 -5.47 -4.11
C THR A 80 3.22 -6.23 -3.97
N ILE A 81 2.31 -5.71 -3.14
CA ILE A 81 1.00 -6.31 -2.86
C ILE A 81 0.11 -6.30 -4.12
N GLU A 82 0.14 -5.21 -4.90
CA GLU A 82 -0.65 -5.09 -6.13
C GLU A 82 -0.18 -6.06 -7.22
N ASN A 83 1.14 -6.25 -7.37
CA ASN A 83 1.69 -7.22 -8.31
C ASN A 83 1.33 -8.65 -7.91
N LEU A 84 1.41 -9.01 -6.62
CA LEU A 84 0.98 -10.30 -6.11
C LEU A 84 -0.52 -10.53 -6.42
N ASN A 85 -1.38 -9.59 -6.05
CA ASN A 85 -2.81 -9.65 -6.30
C ASN A 85 -3.14 -9.76 -7.81
N ARG A 86 -2.42 -9.02 -8.66
CA ARG A 86 -2.56 -9.10 -10.11
C ARG A 86 -2.15 -10.47 -10.63
N GLY A 87 -1.06 -11.03 -10.13
CA GLY A 87 -0.58 -12.37 -10.46
C GLY A 87 -1.60 -13.44 -10.10
N ILE A 88 -2.11 -13.45 -8.86
CA ILE A 88 -3.15 -14.39 -8.41
C ILE A 88 -4.40 -14.28 -9.31
N ARG A 89 -4.89 -13.05 -9.55
CA ARG A 89 -6.06 -12.81 -10.42
C ARG A 89 -5.85 -13.30 -11.86
N LYS A 90 -4.63 -13.23 -12.39
CA LYS A 90 -4.32 -13.71 -13.75
C LYS A 90 -4.61 -15.21 -13.88
N TYR A 91 -4.33 -15.99 -12.85
CA TYR A 91 -4.53 -17.45 -12.85
C TYR A 91 -5.92 -17.88 -12.39
N THR A 92 -6.59 -17.08 -11.55
CA THR A 92 -7.96 -17.40 -11.10
C THR A 92 -9.04 -16.90 -12.04
N LYS A 93 -8.82 -15.83 -12.83
CA LYS A 93 -9.87 -15.24 -13.70
C LYS A 93 -10.47 -16.19 -14.75
N THR A 94 -9.73 -17.23 -15.15
CA THR A 94 -10.20 -18.22 -16.15
C THR A 94 -11.04 -19.32 -15.53
N LYS A 95 -11.00 -19.46 -14.19
CA LYS A 95 -11.78 -20.45 -13.44
C LYS A 95 -12.97 -19.75 -12.79
N THR A 96 -14.15 -19.90 -13.37
CA THR A 96 -15.39 -19.31 -12.86
C THR A 96 -15.88 -19.99 -11.58
N GLN A 97 -15.60 -21.29 -11.41
CA GLN A 97 -15.95 -22.05 -10.22
C GLN A 97 -14.86 -23.07 -9.88
N PHE A 98 -14.69 -23.35 -8.59
CA PHE A 98 -13.84 -24.42 -8.09
C PHE A 98 -14.72 -25.57 -7.56
N PRO A 99 -14.32 -26.84 -7.78
CA PRO A 99 -15.10 -28.00 -7.34
C PRO A 99 -15.13 -28.16 -5.81
N ASN A 100 -14.12 -27.65 -5.10
CA ASN A 100 -14.05 -27.61 -3.64
C ASN A 100 -13.01 -26.58 -3.18
N GLU A 101 -12.94 -26.33 -1.88
CA GLU A 101 -11.99 -25.39 -1.26
C GLU A 101 -10.53 -25.78 -1.51
N ASN A 102 -10.20 -27.07 -1.43
CA ASN A 102 -8.84 -27.56 -1.69
C ASN A 102 -8.35 -27.24 -3.11
N ALA A 103 -9.22 -27.32 -4.11
CA ALA A 103 -8.91 -26.95 -5.48
C ALA A 103 -8.63 -25.45 -5.62
N ALA A 104 -9.39 -24.61 -4.90
CA ALA A 104 -9.16 -23.17 -4.86
C ALA A 104 -7.83 -22.83 -4.19
N ALA A 105 -7.57 -23.39 -2.99
CA ALA A 105 -6.33 -23.22 -2.25
C ALA A 105 -5.11 -23.66 -3.07
N LYS A 106 -5.17 -24.83 -3.71
CA LYS A 106 -4.10 -25.33 -4.58
C LYS A 106 -3.82 -24.40 -5.75
N SER A 107 -4.88 -23.83 -6.37
CA SER A 107 -4.73 -22.87 -7.46
C SER A 107 -4.03 -21.59 -7.01
N ILE A 108 -4.39 -21.06 -5.84
CA ILE A 108 -3.75 -19.87 -5.25
C ILE A 108 -2.30 -20.18 -4.92
N TYR A 109 -2.02 -21.29 -4.24
CA TYR A 109 -0.68 -21.73 -3.88
C TYR A 109 0.25 -21.84 -5.10
N LEU A 110 -0.18 -22.55 -6.15
CA LEU A 110 0.62 -22.68 -7.38
C LEU A 110 0.84 -21.33 -8.07
N SER A 111 -0.12 -20.41 -7.99
CA SER A 111 0.03 -19.06 -8.52
C SER A 111 1.09 -18.28 -7.76
N ILE A 112 1.10 -18.37 -6.43
CA ILE A 112 2.10 -17.72 -5.56
C ILE A 112 3.48 -18.30 -5.83
N LYS A 113 3.61 -19.63 -5.85
CA LYS A 113 4.88 -20.31 -6.13
C LYS A 113 5.51 -19.85 -7.44
N ASN A 114 4.71 -19.74 -8.51
CA ASN A 114 5.20 -19.27 -9.80
C ASN A 114 5.56 -17.76 -9.81
N ILE A 115 4.96 -16.95 -8.93
CA ILE A 115 5.34 -15.54 -8.76
C ILE A 115 6.66 -15.44 -7.98
N GLU A 116 6.83 -16.25 -6.94
CA GLU A 116 8.04 -16.31 -6.12
C GLU A 116 9.29 -16.67 -6.93
N ASP A 117 9.16 -17.52 -7.95
CA ASP A 117 10.26 -17.84 -8.88
C ASP A 117 10.85 -16.59 -9.56
N ALA A 118 10.09 -15.50 -9.67
CA ALA A 118 10.54 -14.22 -10.23
C ALA A 118 11.15 -13.27 -9.16
N TRP A 119 11.00 -13.55 -7.87
CA TRP A 119 11.46 -12.69 -6.76
C TRP A 119 12.93 -12.94 -6.42
N LYS A 120 13.83 -12.73 -7.39
CA LYS A 120 15.28 -12.95 -7.24
C LYS A 120 16.05 -11.70 -6.82
N ASN A 121 15.48 -10.52 -7.05
CA ASN A 121 16.16 -9.26 -6.81
C ASN A 121 15.97 -8.80 -5.35
N PRO A 122 17.04 -8.41 -4.64
CA PRO A 122 16.93 -7.89 -3.30
C PRO A 122 16.26 -6.51 -3.29
N ILE A 123 15.75 -6.11 -2.12
CA ILE A 123 15.21 -4.77 -1.91
C ILE A 123 16.35 -3.75 -2.06
N THR A 124 16.11 -2.71 -2.85
CA THR A 124 17.08 -1.62 -3.04
C THR A 124 17.40 -0.95 -1.70
N ASN A 125 18.68 -0.69 -1.43
CA ASN A 125 19.17 -0.09 -0.19
C ASN A 125 18.86 -0.91 1.08
N TRP A 126 18.70 -2.23 0.95
CA TRP A 126 18.36 -3.09 2.10
C TRP A 126 19.31 -2.95 3.29
N GLY A 127 20.62 -2.82 3.07
CA GLY A 127 21.59 -2.64 4.15
C GLY A 127 21.30 -1.40 5.02
N LEU A 128 21.03 -0.25 4.39
CA LEU A 128 20.65 0.98 5.09
C LEU A 128 19.35 0.81 5.88
N ILE A 129 18.35 0.19 5.25
CA ILE A 129 17.04 -0.07 5.86
C ILE A 129 17.17 -0.99 7.07
N LEU A 130 17.97 -2.05 6.94
CA LEU A 130 18.25 -3.00 8.01
C LEU A 130 18.94 -2.29 9.18
N HIS A 131 19.95 -1.46 8.95
CA HIS A 131 20.59 -0.70 10.02
C HIS A 131 19.62 0.21 10.77
N GLN A 132 18.78 0.96 10.04
CA GLN A 132 17.74 1.80 10.67
C GLN A 132 16.76 0.96 11.50
N TYR A 133 16.36 -0.20 10.98
CA TYR A 133 15.46 -1.11 11.68
C TYR A 133 16.09 -1.67 12.97
N LEU A 134 17.37 -2.04 12.94
CA LEU A 134 18.10 -2.53 14.11
C LEU A 134 18.23 -1.45 15.20
N ILE A 135 18.46 -0.19 14.82
CA ILE A 135 18.54 0.92 15.78
C ILE A 135 17.19 1.11 16.49
N ILE A 136 16.08 1.03 15.76
CA ILE A 136 14.72 1.23 16.33
C ILE A 136 14.30 0.03 17.18
N PHE A 137 14.71 -1.18 16.80
CA PHE A 137 14.22 -2.43 17.36
C PHE A 137 15.33 -3.31 17.94
N GLU A 138 16.37 -2.70 18.50
CA GLU A 138 17.60 -3.34 18.99
C GLU A 138 17.35 -4.66 19.72
N ASN A 139 16.47 -4.65 20.73
CA ASN A 139 16.17 -5.81 21.57
C ASN A 139 15.28 -6.88 20.92
N ARG A 140 14.76 -6.65 19.71
CA ARG A 140 13.85 -7.56 19.00
C ARG A 140 14.51 -8.27 17.83
N CYS A 141 15.60 -7.74 17.31
CA CYS A 141 16.29 -8.32 16.17
C CYS A 141 17.40 -9.26 16.64
N ARG A 142 17.18 -10.56 16.49
CA ARG A 142 18.26 -11.55 16.57
C ARG A 142 18.89 -11.64 15.18
N LEU A 143 20.01 -10.94 14.99
CA LEU A 143 20.89 -11.19 13.86
C LEU A 143 21.80 -12.38 14.15
#